data_AF-A0A2W7VNK7-F1
#
_entry.id   AF-A0A2W7VNK7-F1
#
_cell.length_a   1.000
_cell.length_b   1.000
_cell.length_c   1.000
_cell.angle_alpha   90.00
_cell.angle_beta   90.00
_cell.angle_gamma   90.00
#
_symmetry.space_group_name_H-M   'P 1'
#
loop_
_entity.id
_entity.type
_entity.pdbx_description
1 polymer ?
#
loop_
_entity_poly.entity_id
_entity_poly.type
_entity_poly.pdbx_seq_one_letter_code
_entity_poly.pdbx_strand_id
1 'polypeptide(L)'
;MKKAKLFSIIFFLFQVIHCNAQKKETRLEYQNDNLIKELGIGLVQLVNPNEKIALYNDSSCKIIKTNQAKIGKDIIPILNKPDYGIQFFVCLEKNSKYYKIAISNGKYAYIKPTPKYLYYDWYDFLKNQVTSIENKNIRLNPLFDKVNGKAINIKNLQPDDEIEVIEIKDDWLNIKNTTLNKEYWIKWREKNNLLVYLNLLM
;
A
#
# COMPACT_ATOMS: atom_id res chain seq x y z
N MET A 1 0.40 58.59 14.09
CA MET A 1 1.05 57.76 13.05
C MET A 1 1.66 56.41 13.52
N LYS A 2 1.60 56.01 14.80
CA LYS A 2 2.16 54.71 15.26
C LYS A 2 1.20 53.51 15.21
N LYS A 3 -0.13 53.74 15.26
CA LYS A 3 -1.13 52.65 15.28
C LYS A 3 -1.35 51.96 13.91
N ALA A 4 -1.10 52.65 12.80
CA ALA A 4 -1.28 52.10 11.46
C ALA A 4 -0.18 51.09 11.06
N LYS A 5 1.05 51.23 11.58
CA LYS A 5 2.15 50.29 11.31
C LYS A 5 1.96 48.95 12.02
N LEU A 6 1.34 48.93 13.21
CA LEU A 6 1.12 47.69 13.97
C LEU A 6 0.07 46.78 13.31
N PHE A 7 -0.99 47.37 12.73
CA PHE A 7 -2.02 46.62 11.98
C PHE A 7 -1.47 46.00 10.69
N SER A 8 -0.56 46.69 9.99
CA SER A 8 0.04 46.19 8.75
C SER A 8 0.99 45.00 8.98
N ILE A 9 1.71 44.99 10.12
CA ILE A 9 2.60 43.88 10.50
C ILE A 9 1.81 42.63 10.90
N ILE A 10 0.69 42.79 11.61
CA ILE A 10 -0.17 41.66 12.01
C ILE A 10 -0.85 41.03 10.79
N PHE A 11 -1.28 41.84 9.80
CA PHE A 11 -1.89 41.32 8.58
C PHE A 11 -0.91 40.52 7.70
N PHE A 12 0.37 40.93 7.65
CA PHE A 12 1.43 40.18 6.96
C PHE A 12 1.77 38.86 7.67
N LEU A 13 1.79 38.83 9.01
CA LEU A 13 2.00 37.59 9.77
C LEU A 13 0.87 36.58 9.54
N PHE A 14 -0.39 37.01 9.42
CA PHE A 14 -1.50 36.10 9.10
C PHE A 14 -1.43 35.53 7.68
N GLN A 15 -0.93 36.28 6.70
CA GLN A 15 -0.76 35.78 5.32
C GLN A 15 0.42 34.81 5.17
N VAL A 16 1.53 35.04 5.88
CA VAL A 16 2.67 34.11 5.89
C VAL A 16 2.31 32.78 6.57
N ILE A 17 1.46 32.81 7.61
CA ILE A 17 0.97 31.59 8.27
C ILE A 17 -0.03 30.82 7.39
N HIS A 18 -0.85 31.52 6.59
CA HIS A 18 -1.80 30.85 5.67
C HIS A 18 -1.14 30.25 4.43
N CYS A 19 0.07 30.67 4.06
CA CYS A 19 0.75 30.16 2.87
C CYS A 19 1.46 28.81 3.08
N ASN A 20 1.74 28.41 4.32
CA ASN A 20 2.48 27.18 4.64
C ASN A 20 1.61 25.99 5.10
N ALA A 21 0.29 26.13 5.10
CA ALA A 21 -0.63 25.06 5.54
C ALA A 21 -1.23 24.22 4.41
N GLN A 22 -0.81 24.43 3.15
CA GLN A 22 -1.11 23.45 2.10
C GLN A 22 -0.17 22.26 2.27
N LYS A 23 -0.65 21.21 2.97
CA LYS A 23 -0.02 19.89 2.93
C LYS A 23 0.18 19.50 1.47
N LYS A 24 1.44 19.53 1.02
CA LYS A 24 1.86 19.07 -0.30
C LYS A 24 1.40 17.63 -0.48
N GLU A 25 0.80 17.35 -1.63
CA GLU A 25 0.36 16.01 -1.99
C GLU A 25 1.58 15.09 -2.11
N THR A 26 1.47 13.88 -1.57
CA THR A 26 2.56 12.90 -1.60
C THR A 26 2.68 12.36 -3.02
N ARG A 27 3.89 12.38 -3.59
CA ARG A 27 4.15 11.71 -4.86
C ARG A 27 4.06 10.21 -4.64
N LEU A 28 3.11 9.57 -5.30
CA LEU A 28 2.91 8.13 -5.23
C LEU A 28 3.61 7.43 -6.37
N GLU A 29 4.09 6.23 -6.08
CA GLU A 29 4.63 5.26 -7.02
C GLU A 29 3.63 4.11 -7.20
N TYR A 30 4.00 3.09 -7.99
CA TYR A 30 3.19 1.89 -8.13
C TYR A 30 3.02 1.18 -6.79
N GLN A 31 4.12 0.96 -6.05
CA GLN A 31 4.10 0.38 -4.71
C GLN A 31 4.64 1.38 -3.69
N ASN A 32 3.86 1.68 -2.66
CA ASN A 32 4.12 2.76 -1.68
C ASN A 32 4.33 2.23 -0.26
N ASP A 33 4.86 1.02 -0.12
CA ASP A 33 5.00 0.39 1.19
C ASP A 33 5.98 1.13 2.13
N ASN A 34 6.91 1.93 1.58
CA ASN A 34 7.76 2.84 2.35
C ASN A 34 6.97 3.96 3.08
N LEU A 35 5.73 4.24 2.68
CA LEU A 35 4.84 5.23 3.30
C LEU A 35 3.86 4.62 4.31
N ILE A 36 3.88 3.29 4.44
CA ILE A 36 2.98 2.50 5.27
C ILE A 36 3.78 1.81 6.38
N LYS A 37 3.34 1.96 7.64
CA LYS A 37 4.09 1.45 8.80
C LYS A 37 3.86 -0.03 9.09
N GLU A 38 2.69 -0.53 8.71
CA GLU A 38 2.19 -1.86 9.09
C GLU A 38 1.53 -2.51 7.87
N LEU A 39 1.76 -3.80 7.64
CA LEU A 39 1.14 -4.57 6.54
C LEU A 39 -0.24 -5.12 6.91
N GLY A 40 -0.63 -5.05 8.18
CA GLY A 40 -1.95 -5.46 8.65
C GLY A 40 -2.28 -6.93 8.37
N ILE A 41 -3.57 -7.21 8.27
CA ILE A 41 -4.13 -8.56 8.04
C ILE A 41 -4.37 -8.86 6.55
N GLY A 42 -4.31 -7.85 5.69
CA GLY A 42 -4.62 -7.98 4.27
C GLY A 42 -4.79 -6.62 3.61
N LEU A 43 -5.47 -6.61 2.47
CA LEU A 43 -5.68 -5.44 1.62
C LEU A 43 -7.17 -5.22 1.34
N VAL A 44 -7.54 -3.95 1.20
CA VAL A 44 -8.84 -3.55 0.64
C VAL A 44 -8.60 -2.89 -0.71
N GLN A 45 -9.18 -3.45 -1.76
CA GLN A 45 -9.22 -2.87 -3.09
C GLN A 45 -10.39 -1.90 -3.21
N LEU A 46 -10.17 -0.71 -3.81
CA LEU A 46 -11.24 0.07 -4.41
C LEU A 46 -11.46 -0.42 -5.84
N VAL A 47 -12.60 -1.07 -6.09
CA VAL A 47 -12.91 -1.75 -7.36
C VAL A 47 -12.92 -0.78 -8.55
N ASN A 48 -13.43 0.44 -8.33
CA ASN A 48 -13.42 1.50 -9.33
C ASN A 48 -12.71 2.74 -8.75
N PRO A 49 -11.45 3.00 -9.16
CA PRO A 49 -10.65 4.11 -8.64
C PRO A 49 -11.22 5.52 -8.85
N ASN A 50 -12.25 5.68 -9.70
CA ASN A 50 -12.93 6.96 -9.93
C ASN A 50 -14.00 7.27 -8.86
N GLU A 51 -14.32 6.30 -8.00
CA GLU A 51 -15.34 6.50 -6.98
C GLU A 51 -14.85 7.31 -5.79
N LYS A 52 -15.77 8.04 -5.17
CA LYS A 52 -15.51 8.80 -3.95
C LYS A 52 -15.29 7.87 -2.75
N ILE A 53 -14.19 8.10 -2.04
CA ILE A 53 -13.87 7.40 -0.79
C ILE A 53 -14.35 8.24 0.40
N ALA A 54 -15.22 7.67 1.22
CA ALA A 54 -15.61 8.24 2.51
C ALA A 54 -14.81 7.59 3.64
N LEU A 55 -14.11 8.40 4.42
CA LEU A 55 -13.39 7.99 5.63
C LEU A 55 -14.17 8.39 6.87
N TYR A 56 -14.13 7.54 7.89
CA TYR A 56 -14.76 7.75 9.18
C TYR A 56 -13.70 7.85 10.28
N ASN A 57 -14.03 8.58 11.36
CA ASN A 57 -13.11 8.78 12.49
C ASN A 57 -13.00 7.55 13.40
N ASP A 58 -14.03 6.72 13.44
CA ASP A 58 -14.14 5.60 14.37
C ASP A 58 -14.81 4.37 13.75
N SER A 59 -14.74 3.26 14.49
CA SER A 59 -15.31 1.96 14.18
C SER A 59 -16.84 1.93 14.11
N SER A 60 -17.55 2.91 14.68
CA SER A 60 -19.00 3.01 14.54
C SER A 60 -19.41 3.48 13.15
N CYS A 61 -18.49 4.15 12.44
CA CYS A 61 -18.71 4.74 11.12
C CYS A 61 -19.97 5.64 11.09
N LYS A 62 -20.24 6.35 12.19
CA LYS A 62 -21.29 7.37 12.30
C LYS A 62 -20.78 8.76 11.96
N ILE A 63 -19.54 9.07 12.34
CA ILE A 63 -18.92 10.38 12.12
C ILE A 63 -17.99 10.31 10.91
N ILE A 64 -18.39 10.99 9.83
CA ILE A 64 -17.57 11.12 8.62
C ILE A 64 -16.42 12.07 8.91
N LYS A 65 -15.19 11.60 8.67
CA LYS A 65 -13.97 12.41 8.68
C LYS A 65 -13.84 13.22 7.40
N THR A 66 -14.08 12.58 6.26
CA THR A 66 -14.15 13.19 4.93
C THR A 66 -15.02 12.29 4.05
N ASN A 67 -15.85 12.87 3.18
CA ASN A 67 -16.68 12.12 2.23
C ASN A 67 -16.03 12.02 0.83
N GLN A 68 -14.87 12.63 0.64
CA GLN A 68 -14.12 12.69 -0.61
C GLN A 68 -12.61 12.70 -0.30
N ALA A 69 -12.12 11.60 0.27
CA ALA A 69 -10.71 11.46 0.56
C ALA A 69 -9.87 11.54 -0.71
N LYS A 70 -8.80 12.32 -0.66
CA LYS A 70 -7.84 12.47 -1.75
C LYS A 70 -6.69 11.48 -1.57
N ILE A 71 -6.46 10.67 -2.60
CA ILE A 71 -5.29 9.79 -2.72
C ILE A 71 -4.01 10.64 -2.63
N GLY A 72 -2.99 10.15 -1.92
CA GLY A 72 -1.72 10.88 -1.72
C GLY A 72 -1.77 12.00 -0.67
N LYS A 73 -2.95 12.37 -0.18
CA LYS A 73 -3.13 13.39 0.86
C LYS A 73 -3.84 12.87 2.11
N ASP A 74 -5.04 12.31 1.95
CA ASP A 74 -5.88 11.84 3.05
C ASP A 74 -5.69 10.33 3.29
N ILE A 75 -5.32 9.61 2.24
CA ILE A 75 -5.15 8.16 2.21
C ILE A 75 -4.04 7.80 1.22
N ILE A 76 -3.23 6.79 1.56
CA ILE A 76 -2.14 6.29 0.72
C ILE A 76 -2.42 4.83 0.39
N PRO A 77 -2.65 4.49 -0.89
CA PRO A 77 -2.69 3.10 -1.33
C PRO A 77 -1.30 2.47 -1.25
N ILE A 78 -1.22 1.20 -0.82
CA ILE A 78 0.02 0.43 -0.91
C ILE A 78 0.35 0.07 -2.36
N LEU A 79 -0.66 -0.16 -3.20
CA LEU A 79 -0.51 -0.35 -4.64
C LEU A 79 -1.41 0.63 -5.39
N ASN A 80 -0.84 1.40 -6.33
CA ASN A 80 -1.47 2.54 -6.98
C ASN A 80 -1.19 2.59 -8.48
N LYS A 81 -2.14 2.08 -9.25
CA LYS A 81 -2.21 2.20 -10.70
C LYS A 81 -3.68 2.26 -11.14
N PRO A 82 -4.36 3.40 -10.86
CA PRO A 82 -5.82 3.51 -10.96
C PRO A 82 -6.36 3.32 -12.39
N ASP A 83 -5.54 3.65 -13.39
CA ASP A 83 -5.73 3.39 -14.82
C ASP A 83 -5.90 1.91 -15.16
N TYR A 84 -5.46 1.01 -14.28
CA TYR A 84 -5.62 -0.44 -14.39
C TYR A 84 -6.55 -1.03 -13.31
N GLY A 85 -7.30 -0.19 -12.58
CA GLY A 85 -8.15 -0.67 -11.47
C GLY A 85 -7.36 -1.13 -10.24
N ILE A 86 -6.05 -0.86 -10.19
CA ILE A 86 -5.18 -1.26 -9.09
C ILE A 86 -5.16 -0.12 -8.08
N GLN A 87 -5.95 -0.24 -7.03
CA GLN A 87 -5.88 0.66 -5.90
C GLN A 87 -6.17 -0.10 -4.61
N PHE A 88 -5.11 -0.52 -3.93
CA PHE A 88 -5.19 -1.33 -2.72
C PHE A 88 -4.70 -0.56 -1.51
N PHE A 89 -5.39 -0.69 -0.39
CA PHE A 89 -5.05 -0.08 0.90
C PHE A 89 -4.78 -1.18 1.92
N VAL A 90 -3.79 -0.99 2.79
CA VAL A 90 -3.56 -1.94 3.87
C VAL A 90 -4.73 -1.93 4.85
N CYS A 91 -5.27 -3.11 5.12
CA CYS A 91 -6.30 -3.37 6.11
C CYS A 91 -5.64 -3.86 7.41
N LEU A 92 -5.78 -3.09 8.48
CA LEU A 92 -5.28 -3.43 9.81
C LEU A 92 -6.27 -4.31 10.57
N GLU A 93 -7.57 -4.14 10.31
CA GLU A 93 -8.64 -4.83 11.01
C GLU A 93 -9.91 -4.82 10.15
N LYS A 94 -10.71 -5.91 10.18
CA LYS A 94 -12.02 -5.96 9.52
C LYS A 94 -13.09 -6.58 10.39
N ASN A 95 -14.33 -6.12 10.18
CA ASN A 95 -15.53 -6.84 10.57
C ASN A 95 -16.69 -6.46 9.62
N SER A 96 -17.92 -6.83 9.96
CA SER A 96 -19.10 -6.54 9.13
C SER A 96 -19.46 -5.05 9.02
N LYS A 97 -18.92 -4.19 9.91
CA LYS A 97 -19.26 -2.75 9.97
C LYS A 97 -18.19 -1.86 9.35
N TYR A 98 -16.91 -2.27 9.37
CA TYR A 98 -15.80 -1.47 8.87
C TYR A 98 -14.61 -2.29 8.38
N TYR A 99 -13.80 -1.63 7.55
CA TYR A 99 -12.37 -1.90 7.41
C TYR A 99 -11.58 -0.75 8.04
N LYS A 100 -10.64 -1.09 8.92
CA LYS A 100 -9.68 -0.14 9.49
C LYS A 100 -8.46 -0.16 8.59
N ILE A 101 -8.24 0.94 7.88
CA ILE A 101 -7.18 1.02 6.87
C ILE A 101 -6.04 1.92 7.35
N ALA A 102 -4.80 1.57 6.95
CA ALA A 102 -3.66 2.45 7.12
C ALA A 102 -3.76 3.61 6.10
N ILE A 103 -3.51 4.84 6.55
CA ILE A 103 -3.58 6.02 5.66
C ILE A 103 -2.22 6.68 5.42
N SER A 104 -1.31 6.65 6.41
CA SER A 104 0.08 7.11 6.31
C SER A 104 0.75 7.04 7.69
N ASN A 105 2.05 6.70 7.75
CA ASN A 105 2.91 6.91 8.92
C ASN A 105 2.28 6.56 10.29
N GLY A 106 1.70 5.35 10.40
CA GLY A 106 1.08 4.84 11.63
C GLY A 106 -0.30 5.39 11.96
N LYS A 107 -0.90 6.21 11.08
CA LYS A 107 -2.29 6.66 11.20
C LYS A 107 -3.22 5.72 10.47
N TYR A 108 -4.46 5.67 10.95
CA TYR A 108 -5.53 4.89 10.36
C TYR A 108 -6.81 5.71 10.17
N ALA A 109 -7.71 5.15 9.37
CA ALA A 109 -9.08 5.60 9.21
C ALA A 109 -9.99 4.39 9.02
N TYR A 110 -11.30 4.61 9.03
CA TYR A 110 -12.28 3.55 8.83
C TYR A 110 -13.04 3.79 7.52
N ILE A 111 -13.35 2.71 6.80
CA ILE A 111 -14.24 2.71 5.63
C ILE A 111 -15.36 1.70 5.87
N LYS A 112 -16.57 1.98 5.38
CA LYS A 112 -17.69 1.03 5.45
C LYS A 112 -17.55 -0.03 4.35
N PRO A 113 -17.78 -1.33 4.66
CA PRO A 113 -17.87 -2.37 3.65
C PRO A 113 -19.06 -2.07 2.74
N THR A 114 -18.80 -1.95 1.45
CA THR A 114 -19.80 -1.79 0.39
C THR A 114 -19.29 -2.53 -0.84
N PRO A 115 -20.10 -2.79 -1.87
CA PRO A 115 -19.65 -3.45 -3.10
C PRO A 115 -18.49 -2.74 -3.83
N LYS A 116 -18.21 -1.48 -3.47
CA LYS A 116 -17.09 -0.69 -3.97
C LYS A 116 -15.73 -1.22 -3.48
N TYR A 117 -15.74 -1.98 -2.39
CA TYR A 117 -14.55 -2.42 -1.69
C TYR A 117 -14.50 -3.95 -1.59
N LEU A 118 -13.42 -4.53 -2.08
CA LEU A 118 -13.12 -5.96 -1.94
C LEU A 118 -11.99 -6.14 -0.95
N TYR A 119 -12.15 -7.05 0.01
CA TYR A 119 -11.11 -7.41 0.95
C TYR A 119 -10.43 -8.69 0.47
N TYR A 120 -9.10 -8.71 0.54
CA TYR A 120 -8.26 -9.89 0.38
C TYR A 120 -7.39 -10.02 1.63
N ASP A 121 -7.28 -11.20 2.21
CA ASP A 121 -6.13 -11.41 3.09
C ASP A 121 -4.84 -11.55 2.26
N TRP A 122 -3.69 -11.54 2.93
CA TRP A 122 -2.41 -11.64 2.23
C TRP A 122 -2.27 -12.94 1.45
N TYR A 123 -2.82 -14.05 1.94
CA TYR A 123 -2.72 -15.34 1.26
C TYR A 123 -3.46 -15.30 -0.07
N ASP A 124 -4.75 -14.91 -0.05
CA ASP A 124 -5.58 -14.83 -1.24
C ASP A 124 -5.05 -13.80 -2.24
N PHE A 125 -4.53 -12.67 -1.74
CA PHE A 125 -3.95 -11.64 -2.58
C PHE A 125 -2.70 -12.14 -3.32
N LEU A 126 -1.73 -12.68 -2.57
CA LEU A 126 -0.46 -13.14 -3.14
C LEU A 126 -0.67 -14.32 -4.09
N LYS A 127 -1.59 -15.24 -3.75
CA LYS A 127 -1.86 -16.43 -4.56
C LYS A 127 -2.62 -16.12 -5.85
N ASN A 128 -3.59 -15.19 -5.80
CA ASN A 128 -4.57 -15.04 -6.89
C ASN A 128 -4.48 -13.71 -7.65
N GLN A 129 -3.74 -12.71 -7.16
CA GLN A 129 -3.67 -11.38 -7.80
C GLN A 129 -2.29 -11.05 -8.34
N VAL A 130 -1.23 -11.59 -7.74
CA VAL A 130 0.16 -11.28 -8.13
C VAL A 130 0.57 -12.12 -9.34
N THR A 131 1.07 -11.45 -10.37
CA THR A 131 1.49 -12.02 -11.67
C THR A 131 3.01 -12.08 -11.82
N SER A 132 3.73 -11.19 -11.14
CA SER A 132 5.20 -11.14 -11.11
C SER A 132 5.69 -10.64 -9.76
N ILE A 133 6.89 -11.09 -9.36
CA ILE A 133 7.56 -10.68 -8.12
C ILE A 133 9.00 -10.31 -8.44
N GLU A 134 9.35 -9.05 -8.15
CA GLU A 134 10.72 -8.56 -8.27
C GLU A 134 11.34 -8.37 -6.89
N ASN A 135 12.61 -8.77 -6.76
CA ASN A 135 13.35 -8.58 -5.53
C ASN A 135 13.83 -7.13 -5.38
N LYS A 136 13.50 -6.47 -4.25
CA LYS A 136 13.98 -5.10 -4.00
C LYS A 136 15.49 -5.03 -3.76
N ASN A 137 16.07 -6.08 -3.20
CA ASN A 137 17.50 -6.16 -2.93
C ASN A 137 17.98 -7.61 -2.86
N ILE A 138 18.41 -8.14 -4.01
CA ILE A 138 18.86 -9.53 -4.14
C ILE A 138 20.07 -9.88 -3.25
N ARG A 139 20.86 -8.88 -2.83
CA ARG A 139 22.03 -9.10 -1.95
C ARG A 139 21.61 -9.36 -0.50
N LEU A 140 20.54 -8.69 -0.04
CA LEU A 140 20.02 -8.83 1.33
C LEU A 140 18.92 -9.88 1.45
N ASN A 141 18.23 -10.18 0.34
CA ASN A 141 17.17 -11.17 0.25
C ASN A 141 17.41 -12.03 -0.99
N PRO A 142 18.40 -12.94 -1.02
CA PRO A 142 18.61 -13.78 -2.20
C PRO A 142 17.43 -14.75 -2.42
N LEU A 143 17.48 -15.50 -3.53
CA LEU A 143 16.56 -16.63 -3.72
C LEU A 143 17.09 -17.85 -2.96
N PHE A 144 16.21 -18.74 -2.54
CA PHE A 144 16.55 -19.91 -1.74
C PHE A 144 16.00 -21.20 -2.34
N ASP A 145 16.67 -22.32 -2.08
CA ASP A 145 16.18 -23.66 -2.44
C ASP A 145 14.99 -24.12 -1.57
N LYS A 146 14.92 -23.64 -0.33
CA LYS A 146 13.83 -23.84 0.63
C LYS A 146 13.79 -22.72 1.67
N VAL A 147 12.75 -22.70 2.49
CA VAL A 147 12.66 -21.81 3.66
C VAL A 147 13.92 -21.93 4.52
N ASN A 148 14.59 -20.80 4.77
CA ASN A 148 15.87 -20.72 5.51
C ASN A 148 16.98 -21.64 4.94
N GLY A 149 16.93 -21.93 3.64
CA GLY A 149 17.86 -22.82 2.96
C GLY A 149 19.15 -22.13 2.47
N LYS A 150 19.76 -22.70 1.44
CA LYS A 150 20.93 -22.11 0.80
C LYS A 150 20.48 -21.10 -0.25
N ALA A 151 21.22 -20.00 -0.36
CA ALA A 151 21.02 -19.06 -1.44
C ALA A 151 21.33 -19.73 -2.78
N ILE A 152 20.47 -19.51 -3.78
CA ILE A 152 20.61 -20.02 -5.14
C ILE A 152 20.63 -18.87 -6.15
N ASN A 153 21.18 -19.15 -7.32
CA ASN A 153 21.17 -18.24 -8.45
C ASN A 153 20.49 -18.93 -9.64
N ILE A 154 19.49 -18.28 -10.20
CA ILE A 154 18.78 -18.75 -11.39
C ILE A 154 19.25 -17.91 -12.57
N LYS A 155 19.91 -18.56 -13.53
CA LYS A 155 20.37 -17.90 -14.75
C LYS A 155 19.18 -17.39 -15.56
N ASN A 156 19.34 -16.21 -16.15
CA ASN A 156 18.39 -15.56 -17.07
C ASN A 156 17.06 -15.11 -16.45
N LEU A 157 16.93 -15.11 -15.12
CA LEU A 157 15.76 -14.55 -14.44
C LEU A 157 15.60 -13.07 -14.77
N GLN A 158 14.42 -12.67 -15.26
CA GLN A 158 14.07 -11.27 -15.52
C GLN A 158 13.05 -10.74 -14.48
N PRO A 159 13.05 -9.43 -14.18
CA PRO A 159 12.11 -8.83 -13.22
C PRO A 159 10.63 -9.00 -13.58
N ASP A 160 10.31 -9.05 -14.86
CA ASP A 160 8.95 -9.14 -15.43
C ASP A 160 8.55 -10.57 -15.79
N ASP A 161 9.37 -11.56 -15.46
CA ASP A 161 8.99 -12.95 -15.66
C ASP A 161 7.70 -13.28 -14.92
N GLU A 162 6.79 -13.96 -15.61
CA GLU A 162 5.56 -14.46 -15.04
C GLU A 162 5.83 -15.53 -13.98
N ILE A 163 5.04 -15.48 -12.92
CA ILE A 163 5.17 -16.40 -11.80
C ILE A 163 3.83 -16.98 -11.37
N GLU A 164 3.90 -18.17 -10.78
CA GLU A 164 2.85 -18.77 -9.99
C GLU A 164 3.35 -18.89 -8.54
N VAL A 165 2.62 -18.31 -7.58
CA VAL A 165 2.89 -18.57 -6.16
C VAL A 165 2.37 -19.97 -5.85
N ILE A 166 3.24 -20.94 -5.57
CA ILE A 166 2.87 -22.33 -5.30
C ILE A 166 2.38 -22.47 -3.85
N GLU A 167 3.18 -21.98 -2.90
CA GLU A 167 2.94 -22.13 -1.46
C GLU A 167 3.35 -20.85 -0.71
N ILE A 168 2.65 -20.54 0.38
CA ILE A 168 2.97 -19.45 1.29
C ILE A 168 3.22 -20.06 2.68
N LYS A 169 4.43 -19.86 3.22
CA LYS A 169 4.82 -20.28 4.57
C LYS A 169 5.30 -19.07 5.35
N ASP A 170 4.42 -18.51 6.19
CA ASP A 170 4.67 -17.28 6.94
C ASP A 170 5.18 -16.13 6.03
N ASP A 171 6.45 -15.76 6.19
CA ASP A 171 7.12 -14.67 5.47
C ASP A 171 7.75 -15.12 4.14
N TRP A 172 7.50 -16.37 3.74
CA TRP A 172 8.12 -17.00 2.58
C TRP A 172 7.10 -17.37 1.50
N LEU A 173 7.51 -17.16 0.24
CA LEU A 173 6.79 -17.63 -0.93
C LEU A 173 7.63 -18.68 -1.63
N ASN A 174 7.00 -19.81 -1.93
CA ASN A 174 7.46 -20.72 -2.95
C ASN A 174 6.88 -20.27 -4.28
N ILE A 175 7.73 -19.99 -5.24
CA ILE A 175 7.35 -19.41 -6.52
C ILE A 175 7.87 -20.30 -7.65
N LYS A 176 7.01 -20.57 -8.62
CA LYS A 176 7.39 -21.11 -9.91
C LYS A 176 7.42 -19.98 -10.93
N ASN A 177 8.60 -19.66 -11.44
CA ASN A 177 8.72 -18.85 -12.65
C ASN A 177 8.25 -19.70 -13.83
N THR A 178 7.18 -19.25 -14.49
CA THR A 178 6.51 -20.00 -15.57
C THR A 178 7.31 -19.91 -16.88
N THR A 179 7.99 -18.78 -17.14
CA THR A 179 8.88 -18.56 -18.29
C THR A 179 10.03 -19.57 -18.34
N LEU A 180 10.73 -19.74 -17.22
CA LEU A 180 11.91 -20.58 -17.08
C LEU A 180 11.58 -22.00 -16.59
N ASN A 181 10.35 -22.23 -16.15
CA ASN A 181 9.89 -23.44 -15.47
C ASN A 181 10.83 -23.83 -14.30
N LYS A 182 11.11 -22.85 -13.43
CA LYS A 182 11.97 -23.01 -12.26
C LYS A 182 11.26 -22.60 -10.99
N GLU A 183 11.42 -23.40 -9.95
CA GLU A 183 10.84 -23.19 -8.63
C GLU A 183 11.90 -22.75 -7.63
N TYR A 184 11.55 -21.81 -6.75
CA TYR A 184 12.43 -21.28 -5.72
C TYR A 184 11.66 -20.57 -4.61
N TRP A 185 12.34 -20.38 -3.49
CA TRP A 185 11.81 -19.68 -2.34
C TRP A 185 12.34 -18.25 -2.26
N ILE A 186 11.49 -17.30 -1.88
CA ILE A 186 11.85 -15.91 -1.61
C ILE A 186 11.14 -15.42 -0.36
N LYS A 187 11.81 -14.62 0.47
CA LYS A 187 11.16 -13.95 1.58
C LYS A 187 10.41 -12.73 1.04
N TRP A 188 9.08 -12.68 1.19
CA TRP A 188 8.27 -11.58 0.62
C TRP A 188 8.13 -10.40 1.59
N ARG A 189 8.24 -10.67 2.89
CA ARG A 189 8.23 -9.63 3.91
C ARG A 189 9.17 -9.94 5.07
N GLU A 190 9.47 -8.90 5.84
CA GLU A 190 10.02 -9.05 7.17
C GLU A 190 9.32 -8.08 8.12
N LYS A 191 8.61 -8.63 9.11
CA LYS A 191 7.72 -7.86 9.99
C LYS A 191 6.71 -7.06 9.14
N ASN A 192 6.87 -5.75 9.06
CA ASN A 192 5.98 -4.83 8.35
C ASN A 192 6.59 -4.29 7.04
N ASN A 193 7.72 -4.82 6.59
CA ASN A 193 8.38 -4.36 5.38
C ASN A 193 8.21 -5.38 4.26
N LEU A 194 7.79 -4.94 3.07
CA LEU A 194 7.85 -5.78 1.88
C LEU A 194 9.29 -5.80 1.36
N LEU A 195 9.81 -7.01 1.12
CA LEU A 195 11.14 -7.24 0.56
C LEU A 195 11.11 -7.39 -0.97
N VAL A 196 9.91 -7.34 -1.55
CA VAL A 196 9.65 -7.54 -2.98
C VAL A 196 8.71 -6.46 -3.51
N TYR A 197 8.78 -6.20 -4.82
CA TYR A 197 7.72 -5.55 -5.56
C TYR A 197 6.70 -6.61 -6.01
N LEU A 198 5.41 -6.30 -5.80
CA LEU A 198 4.29 -7.17 -6.12
C LEU A 198 3.60 -6.62 -7.37
N ASN A 199 3.81 -7.24 -8.52
CA ASN A 199 3.20 -6.82 -9.79
C ASN A 199 1.90 -7.59 -10.02
N LEU A 200 0.85 -6.86 -10.42
CA LEU A 200 -0.48 -7.39 -10.72
C LEU A 200 -0.82 -7.29 -12.22
N LEU A 201 0.11 -6.73 -13.00
CA LEU A 201 -0.01 -6.60 -14.44
C LEU A 201 0.79 -7.70 -15.11
N MET A 202 0.22 -8.27 -16.15
CA MET A 202 0.96 -9.03 -17.15
C MET A 202 1.51 -8.06 -18.20
#